data_AF-A0A150QUI7-F1
#
_entry.id   AF-A0A150QUI7-F1
#
_cell.length_a   1.000
_cell.length_b   1.000
_cell.length_c   1.000
_cell.angle_alpha   90.00
_cell.angle_beta   90.00
_cell.angle_gamma   90.00
#
_symmetry.space_group_name_H-M   'P 1'
#
loop_
_entity.id
_entity.type
_entity.pdbx_description
1 polymer ?
#
loop_
_entity_poly.entity_id
_entity_poly.type
_entity_poly.pdbx_seq_one_letter_code
_entity_poly.pdbx_strand_id
1 'polypeptide(L)'
;MVAFAKLRQRSMWIGELRSPSPEPEPEGEGAARRPGPRRAPASLPRGATLAKVAAATFAAFLGAAAPVAIAGCTSAAPPPAAPEPCDVQIVTLSIYASDNINPNENGNPRPVVVRLYQLKSSARMENATYDQILLRDKETLEDDLAKVDEVEVFPNDLVEVKFERLPDASHLVGAALFHSPKGNSWKTFYEFPLPPGEAQCGGRESDAGPPVADPRVAFFIDSTKIDNGVEFDESMFPNASAVRRLSLPKKVAAPEAPASTGK
;
A
#
# COMPACT_ATOMS: atom_id res chain seq x y z
N MET A 1 61.88 -19.51 -36.48
CA MET A 1 62.43 -18.16 -36.72
C MET A 1 61.43 -17.17 -36.14
N VAL A 2 61.68 -16.62 -34.93
CA VAL A 2 62.35 -15.32 -34.67
C VAL A 2 61.47 -14.16 -35.16
N ALA A 3 61.14 -13.10 -34.43
CA ALA A 3 61.27 -12.68 -33.03
C ALA A 3 60.48 -11.37 -32.84
N PHE A 4 60.14 -11.08 -31.57
CA PHE A 4 60.13 -9.77 -30.89
C PHE A 4 60.00 -8.47 -31.71
N ALA A 5 59.08 -7.58 -31.29
CA ALA A 5 59.50 -6.28 -30.73
C ALA A 5 58.36 -5.57 -30.00
N LYS A 6 58.70 -5.18 -28.78
CA LYS A 6 57.95 -4.36 -27.82
C LYS A 6 58.38 -2.91 -28.07
N LEU A 7 57.47 -1.95 -28.23
CA LEU A 7 57.83 -0.53 -28.20
C LEU A 7 57.01 0.22 -27.15
N ARG A 8 57.76 0.88 -26.26
CA ARG A 8 57.34 1.79 -25.19
C ARG A 8 57.57 3.23 -25.68
N GLN A 9 56.63 4.12 -25.43
CA GLN A 9 56.81 5.58 -25.28
C GLN A 9 55.54 6.08 -24.54
N ARG A 10 55.53 6.61 -23.31
CA ARG A 10 56.35 7.59 -22.55
C ARG A 10 56.16 9.05 -23.04
N SER A 11 55.21 9.74 -22.39
CA SER A 11 55.06 11.20 -22.18
C SER A 11 53.96 11.36 -21.11
N MET A 12 54.17 11.74 -19.84
CA MET A 12 54.82 12.92 -19.23
C MET A 12 54.02 14.23 -19.45
N TRP A 13 53.08 14.49 -18.54
CA TRP A 13 52.42 15.77 -18.18
C TRP A 13 52.04 15.57 -16.68
N ILE A 14 52.77 16.09 -15.68
CA ILE A 14 52.80 17.46 -15.12
C ILE A 14 51.40 18.04 -14.90
N GLY A 15 50.97 18.13 -13.63
CA GLY A 15 49.80 18.91 -13.23
C GLY A 15 49.12 18.43 -11.95
N GLU A 16 49.78 18.66 -10.82
CA GLU A 16 49.28 18.54 -9.44
C GLU A 16 47.91 19.21 -9.24
N LEU A 17 46.92 18.50 -8.67
CA LEU A 17 45.97 19.09 -7.72
C LEU A 17 45.58 18.04 -6.67
N ARG A 18 46.13 18.30 -5.49
CA ARG A 18 46.06 17.55 -4.24
C ARG A 18 44.61 17.43 -3.75
N SER A 19 44.12 16.20 -3.62
CA SER A 19 42.88 15.89 -2.90
C SER A 19 43.05 16.25 -1.42
N PRO A 20 42.13 17.00 -0.79
CA PRO A 20 42.10 17.13 0.65
C PRO A 20 41.52 15.84 1.28
N SER A 21 42.29 15.26 2.21
CA SER A 21 41.82 14.25 3.16
C SER A 21 40.71 14.79 4.08
N PRO A 22 39.90 13.91 4.68
CA PRO A 22 38.74 14.30 5.49
C PRO A 22 39.18 14.93 6.81
N GLU A 23 38.62 16.10 7.14
CA GLU A 23 38.69 16.67 8.49
C GLU A 23 37.67 16.01 9.43
N PRO A 24 38.00 15.89 10.72
CA PRO A 24 37.16 15.28 11.74
C PRO A 24 36.07 16.21 12.27
N GLU A 25 35.03 15.57 12.80
CA GLU A 25 33.85 16.08 13.52
C GLU A 25 34.11 17.23 14.53
N PRO A 26 33.08 18.05 14.83
CA PRO A 26 33.20 19.20 15.73
C PRO A 26 33.15 18.81 17.22
N GLU A 27 34.16 19.26 17.98
CA GLU A 27 34.07 19.32 19.45
C GLU A 27 33.22 20.52 19.88
N GLY A 28 32.30 20.25 20.82
CA GLY A 28 31.38 21.23 21.37
C GLY A 28 31.95 22.05 22.52
N GLU A 29 31.43 23.27 22.66
CA GLU A 29 31.42 24.01 23.91
C GLU A 29 30.00 24.01 24.49
N GLY A 30 29.92 23.51 25.72
CA GLY A 30 28.69 23.31 26.45
C GLY A 30 28.14 24.58 27.10
N ALA A 31 26.81 24.66 27.11
CA ALA A 31 26.08 25.43 28.11
C ALA A 31 25.20 24.47 28.91
N ALA A 32 25.52 24.40 30.21
CA ALA A 32 24.90 23.55 31.21
C ALA A 32 23.37 23.74 31.31
N ARG A 33 22.63 22.62 31.31
CA ARG A 33 21.29 22.55 31.92
C ARG A 33 21.19 21.32 32.81
N ARG A 34 20.54 21.55 33.94
CA ARG A 34 20.63 20.82 35.21
C ARG A 34 19.90 19.47 35.16
N PRO A 35 20.40 18.42 35.83
CA PRO A 35 19.66 17.17 35.98
C PRO A 35 18.56 17.31 37.04
N GLY A 36 17.30 17.08 36.62
CA GLY A 36 16.16 16.91 37.51
C GLY A 36 16.23 15.60 38.31
N PRO A 37 15.60 15.52 39.50
CA PRO A 37 15.82 14.44 40.43
C PRO A 37 15.16 13.13 39.98
N ARG A 38 15.95 12.05 40.06
CA ARG A 38 15.53 10.65 39.91
C ARG A 38 14.49 10.32 40.98
N ARG A 39 13.29 9.90 40.56
CA ARG A 39 12.31 9.25 41.45
C ARG A 39 12.59 7.76 41.48
N ALA A 40 12.96 7.26 42.64
CA ALA A 40 13.10 5.85 42.95
C ALA A 40 11.73 5.14 42.93
N PRO A 41 11.64 3.87 42.52
CA PRO A 41 10.46 3.06 42.76
C PRO A 41 10.47 2.58 44.22
N ALA A 42 9.58 3.14 45.04
CA ALA A 42 9.31 2.62 46.38
C ALA A 42 8.34 1.45 46.30
N SER A 43 8.79 0.35 46.88
CA SER A 43 8.10 -0.91 47.12
C SER A 43 6.76 -0.74 47.85
N LEU A 44 5.73 -1.41 47.35
CA LEU A 44 4.45 -1.61 48.04
C LEU A 44 4.53 -2.88 48.90
N PRO A 45 4.40 -2.81 50.24
CA PRO A 45 4.10 -3.98 51.04
C PRO A 45 2.59 -4.28 51.03
N ARG A 46 2.28 -5.56 50.84
CA ARG A 46 0.96 -6.17 51.08
C ARG A 46 0.56 -5.97 52.55
N GLY A 47 -0.39 -5.07 52.79
CA GLY A 47 -1.12 -5.00 54.06
C GLY A 47 -2.31 -5.96 54.03
N ALA A 48 -2.17 -7.11 54.69
CA ALA A 48 -3.30 -7.92 55.11
C ALA A 48 -3.94 -7.28 56.35
N THR A 49 -5.24 -7.03 56.32
CA THR A 49 -6.01 -6.76 57.54
C THR A 49 -7.27 -7.61 57.51
N LEU A 50 -7.25 -8.64 58.36
CA LEU A 50 -8.41 -9.36 58.85
C LEU A 50 -9.23 -8.43 59.73
N ALA A 51 -10.53 -8.30 59.46
CA ALA A 51 -11.50 -7.83 60.45
C ALA A 51 -12.73 -8.74 60.41
N LYS A 52 -12.75 -9.69 61.35
CA LYS A 52 -13.94 -10.40 61.82
C LYS A 52 -14.70 -9.48 62.77
N VAL A 53 -16.01 -9.30 62.60
CA VAL A 53 -17.04 -8.97 63.63
C VAL A 53 -18.39 -9.05 62.88
N ALA A 54 -19.51 -9.62 63.31
CA ALA A 54 -19.88 -10.46 64.45
C ALA A 54 -21.16 -11.23 64.06
N ALA A 55 -21.35 -12.37 64.69
CA ALA A 55 -22.62 -13.06 64.76
C ALA A 55 -23.59 -12.28 65.66
N ALA A 56 -24.86 -12.19 65.25
CA ALA A 56 -25.98 -11.99 66.16
C ALA A 56 -27.16 -12.81 65.65
N THR A 57 -27.45 -13.88 66.39
CA THR A 57 -28.67 -14.66 66.34
C THR A 57 -29.81 -13.87 66.99
N PHE A 58 -31.04 -13.95 66.47
CA PHE A 58 -32.18 -14.49 67.21
C PHE A 58 -33.50 -14.49 66.40
N ALA A 59 -34.30 -15.49 66.76
CA ALA A 59 -35.76 -15.54 66.74
C ALA A 59 -36.48 -15.94 65.45
N ALA A 60 -37.09 -17.12 65.59
CA ALA A 60 -37.98 -17.81 64.68
C ALA A 60 -39.30 -17.06 64.42
N PHE A 61 -39.83 -17.25 63.21
CA PHE A 61 -41.27 -17.28 62.98
C PHE A 61 -41.62 -18.44 62.03
N LEU A 62 -42.50 -19.30 62.53
CA LEU A 62 -43.22 -20.33 61.78
C LEU A 62 -44.17 -19.66 60.78
N GLY A 63 -44.11 -20.07 59.52
CA GLY A 63 -45.08 -19.66 58.50
C GLY A 63 -44.89 -20.47 57.23
N ALA A 64 -45.84 -21.37 56.96
CA ALA A 64 -45.87 -22.24 55.80
C ALA A 64 -45.97 -21.44 54.48
N ALA A 65 -45.12 -21.75 53.50
CA ALA A 65 -45.31 -21.39 52.10
C ALA A 65 -44.56 -22.39 51.19
N ALA A 66 -45.23 -22.75 50.09
CA ALA A 66 -44.97 -23.86 49.16
C ALA A 66 -43.57 -23.89 48.50
N PRO A 67 -43.11 -25.05 47.99
CA PRO A 67 -41.93 -25.11 47.15
C PRO A 67 -42.26 -24.47 45.80
N VAL A 68 -41.81 -23.24 45.57
CA VAL A 68 -41.79 -22.65 44.23
C VAL A 68 -40.62 -23.28 43.49
N ALA A 69 -40.94 -24.25 42.62
CA ALA A 69 -39.99 -24.80 41.67
C ALA A 69 -39.64 -23.72 40.64
N ILE A 70 -38.45 -23.12 40.78
CA ILE A 70 -37.89 -22.24 39.76
C ILE A 70 -37.31 -23.16 38.68
N ALA A 71 -38.15 -23.58 37.73
CA ALA A 71 -37.69 -24.14 36.47
C ALA A 71 -37.09 -23.00 35.64
N GLY A 72 -35.83 -22.67 35.93
CA GLY A 72 -35.01 -21.79 35.10
C GLY A 72 -34.68 -22.54 33.81
N CYS A 73 -35.50 -22.37 32.77
CA CYS A 73 -35.16 -22.81 31.42
C CYS A 73 -33.93 -22.04 30.95
N THR A 74 -32.79 -22.72 30.94
CA THR A 74 -31.58 -22.27 30.27
C THR A 74 -31.78 -22.40 28.76
N SER A 75 -32.49 -21.47 28.13
CA SER A 75 -32.35 -21.29 26.69
C SER A 75 -31.03 -20.57 26.47
N ALA A 76 -29.97 -21.35 26.27
CA ALA A 76 -28.75 -20.84 25.68
C ALA A 76 -29.14 -20.17 24.36
N ALA A 77 -28.87 -18.87 24.24
CA ALA A 77 -29.02 -18.16 22.99
C ALA A 77 -28.21 -18.91 21.91
N PRO A 78 -28.72 -19.04 20.68
CA PRO A 78 -27.92 -19.60 19.59
C PRO A 78 -26.59 -18.85 19.51
N PRO A 79 -25.45 -19.54 19.34
CA PRO A 79 -24.20 -18.85 19.11
C PRO A 79 -24.39 -17.87 17.94
N PRO A 80 -23.86 -16.63 18.04
CA PRO A 80 -23.98 -15.66 16.97
C PRO A 80 -23.52 -16.32 15.68
N ALA A 81 -24.34 -16.22 14.63
CA ALA A 81 -24.03 -16.78 13.33
C ALA A 81 -22.61 -16.34 12.95
N ALA A 82 -21.78 -17.30 12.53
CA ALA A 82 -20.43 -17.00 12.08
C ALA A 82 -20.52 -15.91 11.00
N PRO A 83 -19.71 -14.83 11.09
CA PRO A 83 -19.71 -13.79 10.07
C PRO A 83 -19.46 -14.45 8.72
N GLU A 84 -20.30 -14.15 7.74
CA GLU A 84 -20.12 -14.68 6.38
C GLU A 84 -18.73 -14.29 5.88
N PRO A 85 -18.04 -15.18 5.13
CA PRO A 85 -16.73 -14.87 4.57
C PRO A 85 -16.79 -13.57 3.77
N CYS A 86 -16.01 -12.57 4.20
CA CYS A 86 -15.79 -11.36 3.42
C CYS A 86 -14.88 -11.71 2.24
N ASP A 87 -15.47 -12.30 1.20
CA ASP A 87 -14.77 -12.62 -0.05
C ASP A 87 -14.54 -11.36 -0.92
N VAL A 88 -15.18 -10.26 -0.55
CA VAL A 88 -15.10 -8.98 -1.25
C VAL A 88 -14.07 -8.08 -0.56
N GLN A 89 -13.00 -7.72 -1.28
CA GLN A 89 -11.99 -6.74 -0.85
C GLN A 89 -12.13 -5.47 -1.69
N ILE A 90 -12.44 -4.34 -1.04
CA ILE A 90 -12.59 -3.04 -1.70
C ILE A 90 -11.27 -2.27 -1.57
N VAL A 91 -10.67 -1.93 -2.70
CA VAL A 91 -9.40 -1.21 -2.75
C VAL A 91 -9.68 0.27 -2.95
N THR A 92 -9.00 1.11 -2.16
CA THR A 92 -8.94 2.57 -2.40
C THR A 92 -7.55 2.93 -2.90
N LEU A 93 -7.47 3.39 -4.16
CA LEU A 93 -6.26 3.91 -4.77
C LEU A 93 -6.31 5.44 -4.81
N SER A 94 -5.30 6.10 -4.27
CA SER A 94 -5.10 7.55 -4.45
C SER A 94 -4.01 7.79 -5.49
N ILE A 95 -4.29 8.57 -6.53
CA ILE A 95 -3.30 8.96 -7.55
C ILE A 95 -3.00 10.44 -7.38
N TYR A 96 -1.75 10.75 -7.02
CA TYR A 96 -1.24 12.12 -6.87
C TYR A 96 -0.46 12.49 -8.13
N ALA A 97 -0.75 13.63 -8.71
CA ALA A 97 -0.02 14.16 -9.85
C ALA A 97 0.67 15.48 -9.50
N SER A 98 1.94 15.61 -9.88
CA SER A 98 2.65 16.89 -9.80
C SER A 98 2.11 17.89 -10.84
N ASP A 99 2.55 19.14 -10.76
CA ASP A 99 2.22 20.18 -11.73
C ASP A 99 2.90 19.97 -13.10
N ASN A 100 3.96 19.17 -13.15
CA ASN A 100 4.80 18.98 -14.32
C ASN A 100 4.68 17.57 -14.94
N ILE A 101 3.54 16.90 -14.78
CA ILE A 101 3.34 15.57 -15.37
C ILE A 101 3.31 15.60 -16.91
N ASN A 102 3.81 14.52 -17.52
CA ASN A 102 3.81 14.26 -18.97
C ASN A 102 4.20 15.48 -19.83
N PRO A 103 5.37 16.12 -19.59
CA PRO A 103 5.78 17.32 -20.31
C PRO A 103 6.04 17.03 -21.80
N ASN A 104 5.99 18.06 -22.66
CA ASN A 104 6.40 17.95 -24.09
C ASN A 104 7.86 18.35 -24.22
N GLU A 105 8.37 18.43 -25.45
CA GLU A 105 9.75 18.89 -25.70
C GLU A 105 9.99 20.32 -25.18
N ASN A 106 8.93 21.12 -25.01
CA ASN A 106 9.01 22.49 -24.49
C ASN A 106 8.83 22.57 -22.96
N GLY A 107 8.62 21.43 -22.27
CA GLY A 107 8.39 21.39 -20.83
C GLY A 107 6.96 21.71 -20.37
N ASN A 108 6.00 21.89 -21.28
CA ASN A 108 4.61 22.16 -20.90
C ASN A 108 3.91 20.87 -20.43
N PRO A 109 3.29 20.87 -19.24
CA PRO A 109 2.62 19.68 -18.71
C PRO A 109 1.37 19.33 -19.52
N ARG A 110 1.04 18.04 -19.55
CA ARG A 110 -0.17 17.52 -20.20
C ARG A 110 -0.85 16.46 -19.32
N PRO A 111 -2.15 16.22 -19.52
CA PRO A 111 -2.80 15.06 -18.93
C PRO A 111 -2.14 13.75 -19.37
N VAL A 112 -2.31 12.71 -18.58
CA VAL A 112 -1.88 11.35 -18.90
C VAL A 112 -3.00 10.37 -18.61
N VAL A 113 -3.13 9.35 -19.46
CA VAL A 113 -4.01 8.21 -19.18
C VAL A 113 -3.22 7.17 -18.39
N VAL A 114 -3.75 6.78 -17.24
CA VAL A 114 -3.25 5.69 -16.41
C VAL A 114 -4.14 4.48 -16.62
N ARG A 115 -3.58 3.41 -17.14
CA ARG A 115 -4.24 2.10 -17.20
C ARG A 115 -3.99 1.36 -15.90
N LEU A 116 -5.07 0.97 -15.23
CA LEU A 116 -5.08 0.19 -14.01
C LEU A 116 -5.39 -1.26 -14.36
N TYR A 117 -4.37 -2.11 -14.27
CA TYR A 117 -4.49 -3.52 -14.56
C TYR A 117 -4.62 -4.32 -13.27
N GLN A 118 -5.68 -5.11 -13.16
CA GLN A 118 -5.72 -6.20 -12.19
C GLN A 118 -5.21 -7.47 -12.90
N LEU A 119 -4.13 -8.03 -12.36
CA LEU A 119 -3.42 -9.17 -12.97
C LEU A 119 -3.43 -10.38 -12.04
N LYS A 120 -3.56 -11.57 -12.63
CA LYS A 120 -3.36 -12.85 -11.92
C LYS A 120 -1.89 -13.12 -11.61
N SER A 121 -1.00 -12.62 -12.46
CA SER A 121 0.46 -12.71 -12.31
C SER A 121 1.11 -11.45 -12.89
N SER A 122 2.16 -10.93 -12.22
CA SER A 122 2.92 -9.77 -12.70
C SER A 122 3.97 -10.11 -13.75
N ALA A 123 4.33 -11.39 -13.91
CA ALA A 123 5.52 -11.82 -14.64
C ALA A 123 5.60 -11.31 -16.09
N ARG A 124 4.48 -11.35 -16.83
CA ARG A 124 4.45 -10.81 -18.20
C ARG A 124 4.55 -9.29 -18.22
N MET A 125 3.84 -8.61 -17.32
CA MET A 125 3.87 -7.15 -17.22
C MET A 125 5.26 -6.65 -16.83
N GLU A 126 5.98 -7.33 -15.94
CA GLU A 126 7.37 -7.00 -15.56
C GLU A 126 8.31 -6.99 -16.75
N ASN A 127 8.20 -8.01 -17.61
CA ASN A 127 9.04 -8.18 -18.80
C ASN A 127 8.54 -7.41 -20.04
N ALA A 128 7.30 -6.92 -20.02
CA ALA A 128 6.71 -6.19 -21.13
C ALA A 128 7.39 -4.82 -21.35
N THR A 129 7.56 -4.49 -22.63
CA THR A 129 8.00 -3.16 -23.05
C THR A 129 6.83 -2.16 -23.08
N TYR A 130 7.15 -0.88 -23.11
CA TYR A 130 6.14 0.18 -23.18
C TYR A 130 5.21 0.02 -24.38
N ASP A 131 5.76 -0.17 -25.59
CA ASP A 131 4.98 -0.26 -26.83
C ASP A 131 4.06 -1.49 -26.85
N GLN A 132 4.50 -2.60 -26.23
CA GLN A 132 3.67 -3.80 -26.09
C GLN A 132 2.41 -3.51 -25.27
N ILE A 133 2.54 -2.83 -24.13
CA ILE A 133 1.39 -2.46 -23.31
C ILE A 133 0.57 -1.32 -23.91
N LEU A 134 1.22 -0.34 -24.56
CA LEU A 134 0.53 0.77 -25.20
C LEU A 134 -0.39 0.29 -26.32
N LEU A 135 0.13 -0.58 -27.19
CA LEU A 135 -0.51 -0.95 -28.45
C LEU A 135 -1.25 -2.30 -28.42
N ARG A 136 -0.84 -3.22 -27.55
CA ARG A 136 -1.22 -4.65 -27.58
C ARG A 136 -1.24 -5.28 -26.18
N ASP A 137 -1.82 -4.59 -25.21
CA ASP A 137 -1.82 -5.05 -23.81
C ASP A 137 -2.47 -6.42 -23.64
N LYS A 138 -3.64 -6.64 -24.25
CA LYS A 138 -4.36 -7.92 -24.19
C LYS A 138 -3.55 -9.07 -24.76
N GLU A 139 -2.88 -8.87 -25.89
CA GLU A 139 -2.03 -9.89 -26.51
C GLU A 139 -0.74 -10.12 -25.72
N THR A 140 -0.23 -9.10 -25.04
CA THR A 140 1.01 -9.19 -24.26
C THR A 140 0.78 -9.89 -22.93
N LEU A 141 -0.34 -9.60 -22.27
CA LEU A 141 -0.67 -10.09 -20.93
C LEU A 141 -1.46 -11.40 -20.97
N GLU A 142 -2.18 -11.69 -22.06
CA GLU A 142 -2.93 -12.94 -22.27
C GLU A 142 -3.80 -13.29 -21.05
N ASP A 143 -3.65 -14.51 -20.53
CA ASP A 143 -4.42 -15.04 -19.42
C ASP A 143 -4.07 -14.41 -18.06
N ASP A 144 -2.95 -13.67 -17.97
CA ASP A 144 -2.58 -12.94 -16.75
C ASP A 144 -3.46 -11.71 -16.55
N LEU A 145 -4.08 -11.17 -17.61
CA LEU A 145 -4.98 -10.02 -17.52
C LEU A 145 -6.36 -10.43 -17.00
N ALA A 146 -6.72 -9.96 -15.80
CA ALA A 146 -8.07 -10.14 -15.26
C ALA A 146 -8.98 -8.95 -15.62
N LYS A 147 -8.46 -7.71 -15.47
CA LYS A 147 -9.21 -6.48 -15.75
C LYS A 147 -8.28 -5.34 -16.12
N VAL A 148 -8.78 -4.44 -16.96
CA VAL A 148 -8.17 -3.13 -17.23
C VAL A 148 -9.22 -2.04 -17.09
N ASP A 149 -8.86 -0.97 -16.40
CA ASP A 149 -9.63 0.27 -16.31
C ASP A 149 -8.73 1.46 -16.70
N GLU A 150 -9.30 2.54 -17.24
CA GLU A 150 -8.54 3.73 -17.62
C GLU A 150 -8.94 4.93 -16.76
N VAL A 151 -7.95 5.69 -16.32
CA VAL A 151 -8.12 6.91 -15.54
C VAL A 151 -7.31 8.04 -16.18
N GLU A 152 -7.97 9.09 -16.62
CA GLU A 152 -7.30 10.32 -17.05
C GLU A 152 -6.86 11.12 -15.81
N VAL A 153 -5.60 11.56 -15.78
CA VAL A 153 -5.01 12.31 -14.67
C VAL A 153 -4.46 13.63 -15.19
N PHE A 154 -4.86 14.73 -14.55
CA PHE A 154 -4.44 16.09 -14.91
C PHE A 154 -3.26 16.57 -14.06
N PRO A 155 -2.53 17.62 -14.49
CA PRO A 155 -1.54 18.26 -13.63
C PRO A 155 -2.18 18.80 -12.34
N ASN A 156 -1.52 18.60 -11.19
CA ASN A 156 -2.05 18.92 -9.84
C ASN A 156 -3.34 18.16 -9.43
N ASP A 157 -3.64 17.05 -10.07
CA ASP A 157 -4.83 16.25 -9.75
C ASP A 157 -4.58 15.34 -8.54
N LEU A 158 -5.63 15.09 -7.76
CA LEU A 158 -5.68 14.05 -6.74
C LEU A 158 -6.88 13.16 -7.02
N VAL A 159 -6.64 11.97 -7.60
CA VAL A 159 -7.73 11.07 -7.99
C VAL A 159 -7.88 9.96 -6.97
N GLU A 160 -9.04 9.87 -6.31
CA GLU A 160 -9.38 8.73 -5.44
C GLU A 160 -10.23 7.73 -6.24
N VAL A 161 -9.67 6.56 -6.52
CA VAL A 161 -10.31 5.48 -7.26
C VAL A 161 -10.70 4.36 -6.30
N LYS A 162 -11.99 4.04 -6.23
CA LYS A 162 -12.49 2.88 -5.48
C LYS A 162 -12.91 1.77 -6.42
N PHE A 163 -12.45 0.56 -6.15
CA PHE A 163 -12.79 -0.60 -6.96
C PHE A 163 -12.78 -1.88 -6.14
N GLU A 164 -13.54 -2.87 -6.60
CA GLU A 164 -13.50 -4.22 -6.06
C GLU A 164 -12.34 -4.99 -6.69
N ARG A 165 -11.51 -5.63 -5.86
CA ARG A 165 -10.49 -6.58 -6.34
C ARG A 165 -11.19 -7.84 -6.87
N LEU A 166 -10.80 -8.28 -8.07
CA LEU A 166 -11.24 -9.56 -8.59
C LEU A 166 -10.62 -10.72 -7.79
N PRO A 167 -11.37 -11.81 -7.52
CA PRO A 167 -10.90 -12.92 -6.67
C PRO A 167 -9.59 -13.56 -7.15
N ASP A 168 -9.34 -13.56 -8.45
CA ASP A 168 -8.17 -14.15 -9.10
C ASP A 168 -7.00 -13.17 -9.31
N ALA A 169 -7.21 -11.87 -9.04
CA ALA A 169 -6.17 -10.88 -9.19
C ALA A 169 -5.21 -10.92 -7.99
N SER A 170 -3.91 -11.00 -8.23
CA SER A 170 -2.86 -10.92 -7.20
C SER A 170 -2.18 -9.56 -7.18
N HIS A 171 -2.15 -8.86 -8.32
CA HIS A 171 -1.47 -7.57 -8.46
C HIS A 171 -2.36 -6.50 -9.06
N LEU A 172 -2.16 -5.27 -8.61
CA LEU A 172 -2.55 -4.05 -9.28
C LEU A 172 -1.32 -3.44 -9.97
N VAL A 173 -1.43 -3.11 -11.24
CA VAL A 173 -0.39 -2.39 -11.97
C VAL A 173 -0.96 -1.08 -12.50
N GLY A 174 -0.31 0.02 -12.16
CA GLY A 174 -0.56 1.33 -12.79
C GLY A 174 0.44 1.56 -13.91
N ALA A 175 -0.03 1.60 -15.15
CA ALA A 175 0.78 1.97 -16.31
C ALA A 175 0.35 3.35 -16.85
N ALA A 176 1.23 4.34 -16.71
CA ALA A 176 1.01 5.68 -17.23
C ALA A 176 1.49 5.77 -18.68
N LEU A 177 0.57 6.13 -19.58
CA LEU A 177 0.82 6.22 -21.02
C LEU A 177 1.47 7.57 -21.37
N PHE A 178 2.71 7.76 -20.91
CA PHE A 178 3.48 8.97 -21.17
C PHE A 178 3.81 9.16 -22.65
N HIS A 179 3.98 10.42 -23.06
CA HIS A 179 4.45 10.72 -24.42
C HIS A 179 5.91 10.27 -24.64
N SER A 180 6.76 10.41 -23.62
CA SER A 180 8.20 10.09 -23.71
C SER A 180 8.68 9.41 -22.41
N PRO A 181 8.31 8.14 -22.17
CA PRO A 181 8.70 7.43 -20.96
C PRO A 181 10.22 7.14 -20.92
N LYS A 182 10.78 7.02 -19.71
CA LYS A 182 12.21 6.74 -19.51
C LYS A 182 12.40 5.37 -18.87
N GLY A 183 12.99 4.43 -19.63
CA GLY A 183 13.20 3.07 -19.14
C GLY A 183 11.89 2.41 -18.71
N ASN A 184 11.82 1.93 -17.47
CA ASN A 184 10.64 1.26 -16.90
C ASN A 184 9.83 2.14 -15.93
N SER A 185 10.07 3.46 -15.88
CA SER A 185 9.38 4.37 -14.94
C SER A 185 7.89 4.58 -15.23
N TRP A 186 7.39 4.06 -16.35
CA TRP A 186 6.01 4.22 -16.81
C TRP A 186 5.05 3.23 -16.15
N LYS A 187 5.54 2.26 -15.37
CA LYS A 187 4.72 1.28 -14.66
C LYS A 187 5.12 1.17 -13.20
N THR A 188 4.14 0.95 -12.34
CA THR A 188 4.33 0.62 -10.93
C THR A 188 3.44 -0.54 -10.52
N PHE A 189 3.84 -1.26 -9.47
CA PHE A 189 3.21 -2.50 -9.03
C PHE A 189 2.75 -2.37 -7.59
N TYR A 190 1.63 -2.99 -7.28
CA TYR A 190 1.14 -3.18 -5.93
C TYR A 190 0.63 -4.61 -5.82
N GLU A 191 1.25 -5.41 -4.97
CA GLU A 191 0.75 -6.73 -4.62
C GLU A 191 -0.41 -6.57 -3.64
N PHE A 192 -1.55 -7.18 -3.96
CA PHE A 192 -2.70 -7.09 -3.07
C PHE A 192 -2.46 -7.95 -1.81
N PRO A 193 -2.80 -7.45 -0.61
CA PRO A 193 -2.75 -8.26 0.60
C PRO A 193 -3.76 -9.40 0.52
N LEU A 194 -3.52 -10.47 1.26
CA LEU A 194 -4.46 -11.60 1.30
C LEU A 194 -5.87 -11.11 1.67
N PRO A 195 -6.92 -11.61 0.99
CA PRO A 195 -8.28 -11.27 1.34
C PRO A 195 -8.59 -11.77 2.77
N PRO A 196 -9.47 -11.09 3.51
CA PRO A 196 -9.75 -11.42 4.91
C PRO A 196 -10.18 -12.87 5.15
N GLY A 197 -10.88 -13.48 4.19
CA GLY A 197 -11.30 -14.90 4.25
C GLY A 197 -10.14 -15.90 4.09
N GLU A 198 -9.22 -15.66 3.17
CA GLU A 198 -8.10 -16.59 2.90
C GLU A 198 -7.00 -16.54 3.97
N ALA A 199 -6.76 -15.37 4.57
CA ALA A 199 -5.75 -15.24 5.62
C ALA A 199 -6.08 -16.02 6.90
N GLN A 200 -7.35 -16.40 7.09
CA GLN A 200 -7.78 -17.26 8.19
C GLN A 200 -7.53 -18.75 7.90
N CYS A 201 -7.19 -19.11 6.65
CA CYS A 201 -6.99 -20.48 6.19
C CYS A 201 -5.50 -20.82 5.97
N GLY A 202 -4.77 -20.93 7.07
CA GLY A 202 -3.65 -21.88 7.17
C GLY A 202 -2.27 -21.44 6.70
N GLY A 203 -1.41 -21.15 7.67
CA GLY A 203 -0.06 -21.73 7.78
C GLY A 203 0.96 -21.49 6.66
N ARG A 204 0.73 -20.54 5.74
CA ARG A 204 1.81 -20.01 4.91
C ARG A 204 2.48 -18.89 5.70
N GLU A 205 3.74 -19.09 6.06
CA GLU A 205 4.60 -18.00 6.51
C GLU A 205 4.68 -17.02 5.33
N SER A 206 4.05 -15.86 5.48
CA SER A 206 3.53 -15.07 4.37
C SER A 206 4.42 -13.87 4.09
N ASP A 207 5.09 -13.86 2.93
CA ASP A 207 5.67 -12.65 2.36
C ASP A 207 4.58 -11.60 2.05
N ALA A 208 3.34 -12.06 1.84
CA ALA A 208 2.15 -11.22 1.82
C ALA A 208 1.74 -10.87 3.25
N GLY A 209 1.73 -9.58 3.59
CA GLY A 209 1.41 -9.09 4.93
C GLY A 209 0.02 -9.49 5.49
N PRO A 210 -0.36 -8.99 6.68
CA PRO A 210 -1.61 -9.34 7.32
C PRO A 210 -2.83 -9.03 6.44
N PRO A 211 -3.95 -9.75 6.59
CA PRO A 211 -5.18 -9.48 5.85
C PRO A 211 -5.67 -8.05 6.08
N VAL A 212 -6.01 -7.37 4.99
CA VAL A 212 -6.59 -6.03 5.02
C VAL A 212 -7.92 -6.05 4.28
N ALA A 213 -9.01 -5.67 4.94
CA ALA A 213 -10.35 -5.66 4.32
C ALA A 213 -10.51 -4.54 3.28
N ASP A 214 -9.96 -3.35 3.58
CA ASP A 214 -10.01 -2.18 2.72
C ASP A 214 -8.59 -1.65 2.46
N PRO A 215 -7.79 -2.32 1.61
CA PRO A 215 -6.44 -1.88 1.31
C PRO A 215 -6.45 -0.48 0.70
N ARG A 216 -5.52 0.35 1.18
CA ARG A 216 -5.26 1.68 0.67
C ARG A 216 -3.87 1.70 0.04
N VAL A 217 -3.79 2.19 -1.19
CA VAL A 217 -2.55 2.33 -1.94
C VAL A 217 -2.51 3.72 -2.56
N ALA A 218 -1.31 4.28 -2.70
CA ALA A 218 -1.10 5.54 -3.36
C ALA A 218 -0.15 5.37 -4.54
N PHE A 219 -0.50 5.94 -5.69
CA PHE A 219 0.39 6.11 -6.83
C PHE A 219 0.75 7.58 -6.99
N PHE A 220 2.01 7.85 -7.28
CA PHE A 220 2.56 9.19 -7.43
C PHE A 220 3.08 9.34 -8.84
N ILE A 221 2.62 10.38 -9.53
CA ILE A 221 3.01 10.70 -10.90
C ILE A 221 3.79 12.00 -10.88
N ASP A 222 5.06 11.92 -11.25
CA ASP A 222 5.92 13.09 -11.43
C ASP A 222 6.67 13.00 -12.75
N SER A 223 6.67 14.10 -13.52
CA SER A 223 7.27 14.17 -14.85
C SER A 223 6.82 13.01 -15.74
N THR A 224 7.72 12.08 -16.09
CA THR A 224 7.44 10.88 -16.89
C THR A 224 7.60 9.59 -16.07
N LYS A 225 7.24 9.63 -14.79
CA LYS A 225 7.36 8.51 -13.86
C LYS A 225 6.06 8.33 -13.06
N ILE A 226 5.71 7.07 -12.82
CA ILE A 226 4.70 6.65 -11.84
C ILE A 226 5.37 5.72 -10.82
N ASP A 227 5.04 5.88 -9.54
CA ASP A 227 5.60 5.12 -8.42
C ASP A 227 4.50 4.78 -7.39
N ASN A 228 4.71 3.78 -6.54
CA ASN A 228 3.76 3.34 -5.52
C ASN A 228 4.09 3.85 -4.10
N GLY A 229 4.98 4.83 -4.00
CA GLY A 229 5.33 5.48 -2.74
C GLY A 229 6.65 5.02 -2.13
N VAL A 230 7.48 4.30 -2.89
CA VAL A 230 8.83 3.92 -2.49
C VAL A 230 9.78 5.11 -2.61
N GLU A 231 9.61 5.91 -3.66
CA GLU A 231 10.44 7.10 -3.89
C GLU A 231 9.72 8.41 -3.59
N PHE A 232 8.39 8.38 -3.56
CA PHE A 232 7.56 9.56 -3.40
C PHE A 232 6.59 9.40 -2.23
N ASP A 233 6.21 10.50 -1.59
CA ASP A 233 5.23 10.50 -0.52
C ASP A 233 4.28 11.70 -0.67
N GLU A 234 3.16 11.67 0.06
CA GLU A 234 2.10 12.68 -0.03
C GLU A 234 2.60 14.11 0.21
N SER A 235 3.64 14.29 1.04
CA SER A 235 4.18 15.62 1.36
C SER A 235 4.87 16.28 0.16
N MET A 236 5.29 15.49 -0.83
CA MET A 236 5.90 15.98 -2.06
C MET A 236 4.87 16.55 -3.06
N PHE A 237 3.58 16.39 -2.81
CA PHE A 237 2.48 16.84 -3.70
C PHE A 237 1.54 17.85 -3.00
N PRO A 238 2.05 18.97 -2.47
CA PRO A 238 1.25 19.91 -1.68
C PRO A 238 0.16 20.63 -2.47
N ASN A 239 0.26 20.64 -3.80
CA ASN A 239 -0.66 21.34 -4.69
C ASN A 239 -1.75 20.42 -5.29
N ALA A 240 -1.67 19.10 -5.04
CA ALA A 240 -2.68 18.14 -5.50
C ALA A 240 -3.98 18.34 -4.71
N SER A 241 -4.90 19.14 -5.26
CA SER A 241 -5.99 19.73 -4.48
C SER A 241 -7.39 19.43 -5.02
N ALA A 242 -7.52 19.05 -6.29
CA ALA A 242 -8.78 18.64 -6.86
C ALA A 242 -9.02 17.15 -6.60
N VAL A 243 -9.76 16.81 -5.53
CA VAL A 243 -10.11 15.40 -5.25
C VAL A 243 -11.17 14.94 -6.24
N ARG A 244 -10.76 14.29 -7.33
CA ARG A 244 -11.67 13.60 -8.25
C ARG A 244 -11.90 12.18 -7.76
N ARG A 245 -13.13 11.89 -7.34
CA ARG A 245 -13.52 10.53 -6.89
C ARG A 245 -14.08 9.73 -8.06
N LEU A 246 -13.48 8.58 -8.33
CA LEU A 246 -13.90 7.63 -9.34
C LEU A 246 -14.28 6.30 -8.67
N SER A 247 -15.37 5.69 -9.14
CA SER A 247 -15.75 4.34 -8.75
C SER A 247 -15.73 3.49 -10.01
N LEU A 248 -14.84 2.49 -10.07
CA LEU A 248 -14.71 1.66 -11.25
C LEU A 248 -15.79 0.57 -11.25
N PRO A 249 -16.44 0.31 -12.39
CA PRO A 249 -17.47 -0.72 -12.48
C PRO A 249 -16.87 -2.11 -12.31
N LYS A 250 -17.63 -3.05 -11.75
CA LYS A 250 -17.20 -4.45 -11.56
C LYS A 250 -16.97 -5.21 -12.88
N LYS A 251 -17.65 -4.82 -13.96
CA LYS A 251 -17.61 -5.48 -15.27
C LYS A 251 -16.78 -4.66 -16.26
N VAL A 252 -15.90 -5.33 -17.02
CA VAL A 252 -15.17 -4.75 -18.16
C VAL A 252 -16.18 -4.10 -19.11
N ALA A 253 -16.06 -2.79 -19.34
CA ALA A 253 -16.78 -2.16 -20.44
C ALA A 253 -16.24 -2.74 -21.76
N ALA A 254 -17.05 -3.57 -22.43
CA ALA A 254 -16.75 -4.00 -23.78
C ALA A 254 -16.72 -2.76 -24.68
N PRO A 255 -15.79 -2.65 -25.65
CA PRO A 255 -15.85 -1.60 -26.64
C PRO A 255 -17.17 -1.72 -27.41
N GLU A 256 -17.92 -0.63 -27.47
CA GLU A 256 -19.18 -0.51 -28.17
C GLU A 256 -18.95 -0.88 -29.65
N ALA A 257 -19.60 -1.95 -30.11
CA ALA A 257 -19.52 -2.37 -31.52
C ALA A 257 -20.12 -1.25 -32.39
N PRO A 258 -19.48 -0.87 -33.51
CA PRO A 258 -20.05 0.14 -34.40
C PRO A 258 -21.41 -0.34 -34.89
N ALA A 259 -22.41 0.53 -34.70
CA ALA A 259 -23.78 0.32 -35.14
C ALA A 259 -23.78 -0.15 -36.61
N SER A 260 -24.36 -1.33 -36.85
CA SER A 260 -24.62 -1.77 -38.22
C SER A 260 -25.69 -0.85 -38.82
N THR A 261 -25.26 0.09 -39.66
CA THR A 261 -26.17 0.82 -40.54
C THR A 261 -26.64 -0.14 -41.62
N GLY A 262 -27.73 -0.84 -41.34
CA GLY A 262 -28.52 -1.55 -42.33
C GLY A 262 -29.56 -0.61 -42.95
N LYS A 263 -29.39 -0.30 -44.24
CA LYS A 263 -30.44 -0.40 -45.26
C LYS A 263 -29.86 -0.13 -46.65
#